data_AF-A0A914PX62-F1
#
_entry.id   AF-A0A914PX62-F1
#
_cell.length_a   1.000
_cell.length_b   1.000
_cell.length_c   1.000
_cell.angle_alpha   90.00
_cell.angle_beta   90.00
_cell.angle_gamma   90.00
#
_symmetry.space_group_name_H-M   'P 1'
#
loop_
_entity.id
_entity.type
_entity.pdbx_description
1 polymer ?
#
loop_
_entity_poly.entity_id
_entity_poly.type
_entity_poly.pdbx_seq_one_letter_code
_entity_poly.pdbx_strand_id
1 'polypeptide(L)'
;MPLKNYQEIIALKIIEIKAGIANGSILAQPEWDLNETFDFFIEPFYQSVLSVNGTISVILHLLVFWLIIYRTPKEMKDYKLFLLNIAICSLIHDLQLTVYWKPVPIFPVTAAFVAGPSKIIGDLGGHYGMVSCIMLVTVYMCSMVCGFIYRLVSLLDTFWYRLMMSWIGFGFFVIFHAAPVILLGTMMSLCYVDSDYIRAKALKV
;
A
#
# COMPACT_ATOMS: atom_id res chain seq x y z
N MET A 1 -1.14 -19.21 -32.64
CA MET A 1 -0.02 -19.94 -32.02
C MET A 1 -0.61 -21.10 -31.23
N PRO A 2 -0.33 -22.37 -31.58
CA PRO A 2 -1.18 -23.46 -31.12
C PRO A 2 -0.77 -23.95 -29.73
N LEU A 3 -1.78 -24.04 -28.85
CA LEU A 3 -1.84 -24.57 -27.49
C LEU A 3 -1.50 -26.08 -27.38
N LYS A 4 -0.58 -26.62 -28.19
CA LYS A 4 -0.43 -28.07 -28.34
C LYS A 4 0.42 -28.81 -27.29
N ASN A 5 1.23 -28.14 -26.45
CA ASN A 5 2.20 -28.88 -25.62
C ASN A 5 2.03 -28.81 -24.10
N TYR A 6 0.91 -28.30 -23.59
CA TYR A 6 0.74 -28.19 -22.13
C TYR A 6 0.59 -29.57 -21.45
N GLN A 7 -0.17 -30.47 -22.08
CA GLN A 7 -0.36 -31.83 -21.59
C GLN A 7 0.93 -32.67 -21.71
N GLU A 8 1.73 -32.45 -22.76
CA GLU A 8 3.01 -33.16 -22.97
C GLU A 8 4.07 -32.73 -21.94
N ILE A 9 4.14 -31.44 -21.60
CA ILE A 9 5.09 -30.93 -20.59
C ILE A 9 4.75 -31.49 -19.19
N ILE A 10 3.45 -31.55 -18.85
CA ILE A 10 3.01 -32.15 -17.59
C ILE A 10 3.30 -33.65 -17.56
N ALA A 11 3.04 -34.36 -18.66
CA ALA A 11 3.31 -35.80 -18.77
C ALA A 11 4.80 -36.13 -18.60
N LEU A 12 5.70 -35.33 -19.20
CA LEU A 12 7.15 -35.50 -19.08
C LEU A 12 7.62 -35.29 -17.63
N LYS A 13 7.14 -34.24 -16.94
CA LYS A 13 7.49 -33.99 -15.53
C LYS A 13 6.98 -35.07 -14.57
N ILE A 14 5.81 -35.67 -14.85
CA ILE A 14 5.28 -36.79 -14.05
C ILE A 14 6.14 -38.06 -14.20
N ILE A 15 6.67 -38.31 -15.40
CA ILE A 15 7.56 -39.46 -15.66
C ILE A 15 8.88 -39.30 -14.89
N GLU A 16 9.43 -38.09 -14.86
CA GLU A 16 10.65 -37.74 -14.14
C GLU A 16 10.50 -37.93 -12.62
N ILE A 17 9.35 -37.54 -12.06
CA ILE A 17 8.99 -37.77 -10.66
C ILE A 17 8.91 -39.27 -10.32
N LYS A 18 8.28 -40.08 -11.20
CA LYS A 18 8.20 -41.53 -10.99
C LYS A 18 9.58 -42.20 -11.04
N ALA A 19 10.47 -41.72 -11.90
CA ALA A 19 11.85 -42.21 -11.98
C ALA A 19 12.68 -41.84 -10.74
N GLY A 20 12.50 -40.63 -10.19
CA GLY A 20 13.15 -40.19 -8.95
C GLY A 20 12.69 -40.96 -7.70
N ILE A 21 11.39 -41.32 -7.64
CA ILE A 21 10.83 -42.13 -6.53
C ILE A 21 11.36 -43.57 -6.58
N ALA A 22 11.52 -44.15 -7.78
CA ALA A 22 12.03 -45.52 -7.95
C ALA A 22 13.51 -45.66 -7.55
N ASN A 23 14.29 -44.59 -7.62
CA ASN A 23 15.73 -44.59 -7.33
C ASN A 23 16.09 -44.23 -5.88
N GLY A 24 15.10 -44.06 -4.99
CA GLY A 24 15.34 -43.82 -3.56
C GLY A 24 16.01 -42.48 -3.22
N SER A 25 16.14 -41.56 -4.18
CA SER A 25 16.77 -40.25 -4.02
C SER A 25 15.74 -39.22 -3.51
N ILE A 26 15.11 -39.47 -2.37
CA ILE A 26 14.20 -38.50 -1.73
C ILE A 26 14.89 -37.92 -0.49
N LEU A 27 15.80 -36.98 -0.73
CA LEU A 27 16.17 -35.95 0.25
C LEU A 27 16.26 -34.55 -0.36
N ALA A 28 16.20 -34.40 -1.69
CA ALA A 28 15.90 -33.12 -2.29
C ALA A 28 14.37 -33.01 -2.38
N GLN A 29 13.78 -32.24 -1.46
CA GLN A 29 12.46 -31.66 -1.74
C GLN A 29 12.56 -31.01 -3.12
N PRO A 30 11.60 -31.24 -4.04
CA PRO A 30 11.59 -30.49 -5.28
C PRO A 30 11.60 -29.03 -4.89
N GLU A 31 12.63 -28.30 -5.27
CA GLU A 31 12.66 -26.85 -5.22
C GLU A 31 11.54 -26.43 -6.16
N TRP A 32 10.34 -26.27 -5.61
CA TRP A 32 9.23 -25.75 -6.37
C TRP A 32 9.67 -24.33 -6.70
N ASP A 33 10.13 -24.13 -7.94
CA ASP A 33 10.33 -22.81 -8.49
C ASP A 33 8.93 -22.20 -8.71
N LEU A 34 8.29 -21.86 -7.58
CA LEU A 34 7.04 -21.13 -7.50
C LEU A 34 7.18 -19.79 -8.22
N ASN A 35 8.40 -19.28 -8.39
CA ASN A 35 8.67 -18.03 -9.10
C ASN A 35 8.29 -18.17 -10.59
N GLU A 36 8.71 -19.23 -11.30
CA GLU A 36 8.41 -19.33 -12.74
C GLU A 36 6.90 -19.42 -13.08
N THR A 37 6.11 -20.05 -12.22
CA THR A 37 4.66 -20.22 -12.47
C THR A 37 3.86 -18.99 -12.01
N PHE A 38 4.34 -18.28 -10.98
CA PHE A 38 3.74 -17.03 -10.50
C PHE A 38 4.04 -15.86 -11.45
N ASP A 39 5.26 -15.79 -11.95
CA ASP A 39 5.77 -14.69 -12.79
C ASP A 39 5.10 -14.66 -14.18
N PHE A 40 4.76 -15.81 -14.76
CA PHE A 40 4.32 -15.85 -16.17
C PHE A 40 2.85 -15.45 -16.40
N PHE A 41 1.93 -15.72 -15.46
CA PHE A 41 0.49 -15.44 -15.64
C PHE A 41 -0.13 -14.52 -14.59
N ILE A 42 0.30 -14.61 -13.32
CA ILE A 42 -0.38 -13.91 -12.22
C ILE A 42 0.06 -12.46 -12.15
N GLU A 43 1.35 -12.19 -12.31
CA GLU A 43 1.90 -10.84 -12.29
C GLU A 43 1.26 -9.88 -13.33
N PRO A 44 1.22 -10.18 -14.64
CA PRO A 44 0.65 -9.26 -15.63
C PRO A 44 -0.86 -9.05 -15.44
N PHE A 45 -1.59 -10.10 -15.03
CA PHE A 45 -3.01 -10.00 -14.71
C PHE A 45 -3.24 -9.09 -13.50
N TYR A 46 -2.49 -9.29 -12.42
CA TYR A 46 -2.58 -8.49 -11.20
C TYR A 46 -2.22 -7.02 -11.45
N GLN A 47 -1.15 -6.74 -12.20
CA GLN A 47 -0.78 -5.37 -12.58
C GLN A 47 -1.86 -4.68 -13.43
N SER A 48 -2.54 -5.44 -14.29
CA SER A 48 -3.67 -4.94 -15.09
C SER A 48 -4.85 -4.59 -14.18
N VAL A 49 -5.20 -5.45 -13.23
CA VAL A 49 -6.27 -5.20 -12.24
C VAL A 49 -5.97 -3.96 -11.41
N LEU A 50 -4.74 -3.81 -10.89
CA LEU A 50 -4.33 -2.63 -10.13
C LEU A 50 -4.45 -1.35 -10.96
N SER A 51 -4.06 -1.40 -12.24
CA SER A 51 -4.10 -0.21 -13.12
C SER A 51 -5.54 0.19 -13.47
N VAL A 52 -6.43 -0.77 -13.72
CA VAL A 52 -7.86 -0.53 -13.93
C VAL A 52 -8.50 0.02 -12.65
N ASN A 53 -8.22 -0.59 -11.49
CA ASN A 53 -8.73 -0.13 -10.21
C ASN A 53 -8.26 1.30 -9.88
N GLY A 54 -6.98 1.61 -10.13
CA GLY A 54 -6.44 2.96 -9.97
C GLY A 54 -7.13 3.98 -10.87
N THR A 55 -7.39 3.63 -12.13
CA THR A 55 -8.08 4.52 -13.08
C THR A 55 -9.52 4.80 -12.62
N ILE A 56 -10.27 3.76 -12.23
CA ILE A 56 -11.63 3.90 -11.72
C ILE A 56 -11.63 4.74 -10.44
N SER A 57 -10.69 4.47 -9.52
CA SER A 57 -10.56 5.22 -8.28
C SER A 57 -10.33 6.70 -8.52
N VAL A 58 -9.42 7.08 -9.44
CA VAL A 58 -9.16 8.50 -9.76
C VAL A 58 -10.43 9.18 -10.28
N ILE A 59 -11.18 8.54 -11.18
CA ILE A 59 -12.44 9.09 -11.69
C ILE A 59 -13.45 9.31 -10.56
N LEU A 60 -13.60 8.33 -9.66
CA LEU A 60 -14.49 8.45 -8.50
C LEU A 60 -14.04 9.55 -7.54
N HIS A 61 -12.74 9.70 -7.28
CA HIS A 61 -12.21 10.77 -6.44
C HIS A 61 -12.47 12.15 -7.05
N LEU A 62 -12.34 12.32 -8.37
CA LEU A 62 -12.70 13.56 -9.06
C LEU A 62 -14.18 13.91 -8.88
N LEU A 63 -15.06 12.91 -8.97
CA LEU A 63 -16.49 13.08 -8.72
C LEU A 63 -16.77 13.44 -7.25
N VAL A 64 -16.08 12.82 -6.30
CA VAL A 64 -16.15 13.15 -4.86
C VAL A 64 -15.71 14.59 -4.62
N PHE A 65 -14.59 15.04 -5.21
CA PHE A 65 -14.15 16.43 -5.09
C PHE A 65 -15.16 17.41 -5.68
N TRP A 66 -15.73 17.09 -6.85
CA TRP A 66 -16.78 17.90 -7.44
C TRP A 66 -17.99 18.00 -6.51
N LEU A 67 -18.43 16.89 -5.92
CA LEU A 67 -19.53 16.87 -4.96
C LEU A 67 -19.23 17.72 -3.71
N ILE A 68 -18.05 17.54 -3.12
CA ILE A 68 -17.63 18.28 -1.91
C ILE A 68 -17.55 19.78 -2.22
N ILE A 69 -16.95 20.17 -3.34
CA ILE A 69 -16.74 21.58 -3.67
C ILE A 69 -18.05 22.28 -4.03
N TYR A 70 -18.88 21.67 -4.88
CA TYR A 70 -20.03 22.33 -5.49
C TYR A 70 -21.39 21.99 -4.88
N ARG A 71 -21.53 20.82 -4.24
CA ARG A 71 -22.82 20.36 -3.69
C ARG A 71 -22.91 20.44 -2.16
N THR A 72 -21.82 20.72 -1.46
CA THR A 72 -21.87 20.87 0.00
C THR A 72 -22.64 22.14 0.40
N PRO A 73 -23.68 22.02 1.25
CA PRO A 73 -24.48 23.15 1.72
C PRO A 73 -23.65 24.15 2.55
N LYS A 74 -24.05 25.43 2.53
CA LYS A 74 -23.28 26.53 3.16
C LYS A 74 -23.18 26.40 4.67
N GLU A 75 -24.17 25.77 5.28
CA GLU A 75 -24.28 25.47 6.71
C GLU A 75 -23.19 24.49 7.17
N MET A 76 -22.54 23.76 6.24
CA MET A 76 -21.49 22.78 6.53
C MET A 76 -20.10 23.25 6.09
N LYS A 77 -19.87 24.56 5.99
CA LYS A 77 -18.62 25.13 5.46
C LYS A 77 -17.36 24.65 6.19
N ASP A 78 -17.42 24.51 7.52
CA ASP A 78 -16.27 24.08 8.31
C ASP A 78 -16.04 22.57 8.19
N TYR A 79 -17.11 21.78 8.13
CA TYR A 79 -17.04 20.33 7.89
C TYR A 79 -16.55 19.99 6.48
N LYS A 80 -16.78 20.89 5.51
CA LYS A 80 -16.29 20.76 4.13
C LYS A 80 -14.77 20.60 4.07
N LEU A 81 -14.02 21.30 4.93
CA LEU A 81 -12.56 21.21 4.96
C LEU A 81 -12.10 19.83 5.45
N PHE A 82 -12.77 19.25 6.46
CA PHE A 82 -12.49 17.90 6.92
C PHE A 82 -12.81 16.86 5.83
N LEU A 83 -13.96 16.98 5.17
CA LEU A 83 -14.33 16.10 4.05
C LEU A 83 -13.32 16.19 2.90
N LEU A 84 -12.89 17.40 2.54
CA LEU A 84 -11.89 17.62 1.50
C LEU A 84 -10.54 17.00 1.87
N ASN A 85 -10.10 17.17 3.12
CA ASN A 85 -8.86 16.57 3.61
C ASN A 85 -8.90 15.04 3.56
N ILE A 86 -10.00 14.42 4.02
CA ILE A 86 -10.20 12.95 3.94
C ILE A 86 -10.14 12.49 2.48
N ALA A 87 -10.82 13.19 1.57
CA ALA A 87 -10.83 12.84 0.15
C ALA A 87 -9.45 13.00 -0.52
N ILE A 88 -8.67 14.02 -0.14
CA ILE A 88 -7.28 14.21 -0.62
C ILE A 88 -6.39 13.07 -0.10
N CYS A 89 -6.42 12.78 1.20
CA CYS A 89 -5.64 11.69 1.78
C CYS A 89 -5.98 10.33 1.14
N SER A 90 -7.27 10.08 0.89
CA SER A 90 -7.75 8.88 0.19
C SER A 90 -7.19 8.79 -1.24
N LEU A 91 -7.25 9.87 -2.02
CA LEU A 91 -6.70 9.88 -3.38
C LEU A 91 -5.19 9.62 -3.38
N ILE A 92 -4.45 10.30 -2.49
CA ILE A 92 -3.00 10.13 -2.39
C ILE A 92 -2.65 8.69 -2.04
N HIS A 93 -3.38 8.08 -1.11
CA HIS A 93 -3.20 6.68 -0.75
C HIS A 93 -3.48 5.73 -1.92
N ASP A 94 -4.54 5.96 -2.68
CA ASP A 94 -4.86 5.13 -3.84
C ASP A 94 -3.84 5.28 -4.97
N LEU A 95 -3.34 6.49 -5.22
CA LEU A 95 -2.23 6.73 -6.15
C LEU A 95 -0.94 6.06 -5.66
N GLN A 96 -0.70 6.06 -4.35
CA GLN A 96 0.43 5.36 -3.75
C GLN A 96 0.36 3.86 -4.05
N LEU A 97 -0.80 3.23 -3.81
CA LEU A 97 -0.99 1.79 -4.04
C LEU A 97 -0.95 1.42 -5.51
N THR A 98 -1.64 2.18 -6.36
CA THR A 98 -1.89 1.78 -7.76
C THR A 98 -0.86 2.28 -8.76
N VAL A 99 -0.14 3.36 -8.45
CA VAL A 99 0.86 3.95 -9.35
C VAL A 99 2.28 3.83 -8.78
N TYR A 100 2.50 4.30 -7.55
CA TYR A 100 3.86 4.43 -7.00
C TYR A 100 4.45 3.11 -6.48
N TRP A 101 3.69 2.39 -5.64
CA TRP A 101 4.17 1.23 -4.89
C TRP A 101 3.81 -0.11 -5.55
N LYS A 102 2.63 -0.27 -6.15
CA LYS A 102 2.20 -1.48 -6.89
C LYS A 102 2.71 -2.79 -6.24
N PRO A 103 2.24 -3.12 -5.02
CA PRO A 103 2.80 -4.23 -4.24
C PRO A 103 2.52 -5.55 -4.97
N VAL A 104 3.55 -6.35 -5.22
CA VAL A 104 3.39 -7.69 -5.80
C VAL A 104 3.10 -8.68 -4.67
N PRO A 105 1.93 -9.34 -4.66
CA PRO A 105 1.57 -10.26 -3.58
C PRO A 105 2.34 -11.56 -3.77
N ILE A 106 3.49 -11.70 -3.09
CA ILE A 106 4.20 -12.98 -3.06
C ILE A 106 3.61 -13.79 -1.91
N PHE A 107 3.09 -14.98 -2.18
CA PHE A 107 2.58 -15.85 -1.12
C PHE A 107 3.76 -16.62 -0.50
N PRO A 108 3.89 -16.79 0.83
CA PRO A 108 2.98 -16.41 1.92
C PRO A 108 3.36 -15.10 2.66
N VAL A 109 4.34 -14.34 2.17
CA VAL A 109 4.85 -13.13 2.83
C VAL A 109 4.62 -11.94 1.91
N THR A 110 3.92 -10.90 2.38
CA THR A 110 3.89 -9.58 1.72
C THR A 110 5.32 -9.01 1.66
N ALA A 111 6.11 -9.52 0.73
CA ALA A 111 7.45 -9.09 0.48
C ALA A 111 7.36 -7.80 -0.33
N ALA A 112 8.22 -6.85 0.00
CA ALA A 112 8.23 -5.50 -0.57
C ALA A 112 8.72 -5.46 -2.02
N PHE A 113 8.30 -6.42 -2.85
CA PHE A 113 8.57 -6.40 -4.29
C PHE A 113 7.62 -5.41 -4.95
N VAL A 114 8.22 -4.49 -5.70
CA VAL A 114 7.55 -3.34 -6.29
C VAL A 114 7.73 -3.34 -7.79
N ALA A 115 6.62 -3.22 -8.51
CA ALA A 115 6.59 -3.06 -9.96
C ALA A 115 6.39 -1.60 -10.43
N GLY A 116 6.39 -0.63 -9.50
CA GLY A 116 6.19 0.80 -9.74
C GLY A 116 7.49 1.61 -9.83
N PRO A 117 7.38 2.95 -9.97
CA PRO A 117 8.53 3.87 -10.00
C PRO A 117 9.49 3.71 -8.81
N SER A 118 9.03 3.24 -7.66
CA SER A 118 9.94 3.03 -6.52
C SER A 118 10.99 1.95 -6.78
N LYS A 119 10.82 1.08 -7.80
CA LYS A 119 11.86 0.16 -8.28
C LYS A 119 13.14 0.88 -8.74
N ILE A 120 13.05 2.15 -9.15
CA ILE A 120 14.21 2.97 -9.55
C ILE A 120 15.19 3.16 -8.39
N ILE A 121 14.69 3.10 -7.14
CA ILE A 121 15.48 3.27 -5.91
C ILE A 121 16.14 1.92 -5.49
N GLY A 122 15.96 0.85 -6.28
CA GLY A 122 16.47 -0.48 -6.00
C GLY A 122 15.72 -1.16 -4.84
N ASP A 123 16.39 -2.07 -4.14
CA ASP A 123 15.81 -2.90 -3.07
C ASP A 123 15.22 -2.09 -1.90
N LEU A 124 15.73 -0.88 -1.69
CA LEU A 124 15.22 0.04 -0.69
C LEU A 124 13.88 0.66 -1.09
N GLY A 125 13.62 0.81 -2.39
CA GLY A 125 12.39 1.40 -2.93
C GLY A 125 11.11 0.64 -2.53
N GLY A 126 11.24 -0.66 -2.31
CA GLY A 126 10.21 -1.50 -1.73
C GLY A 126 9.84 -1.10 -0.31
N HIS A 127 10.86 -0.96 0.53
CA HIS A 127 10.72 -0.55 1.93
C HIS A 127 10.19 0.87 2.05
N TYR A 128 10.71 1.81 1.23
CA TYR A 128 10.19 3.17 1.16
C TYR A 128 8.71 3.21 0.78
N GLY A 129 8.30 2.41 -0.21
CA GLY A 129 6.91 2.30 -0.63
C GLY A 129 5.99 1.73 0.45
N MET A 130 6.42 0.68 1.15
CA MET A 130 5.64 0.07 2.23
C MET A 130 5.47 1.03 3.42
N VAL A 131 6.55 1.65 3.89
CA VAL A 131 6.50 2.57 5.05
C VAL A 131 5.67 3.80 4.73
N SER A 132 5.85 4.38 3.55
CA SER A 132 5.04 5.54 3.11
C SER A 132 3.56 5.17 2.96
N CYS A 133 3.24 3.94 2.51
CA CYS A 133 1.87 3.45 2.47
C CYS A 133 1.26 3.35 3.88
N ILE A 134 1.97 2.76 4.84
CA ILE A 134 1.52 2.65 6.25
C ILE A 134 1.31 4.04 6.86
N MET A 135 2.22 4.96 6.58
CA MET A 135 2.11 6.36 7.02
C MET A 135 0.86 7.03 6.46
N LEU A 136 0.61 6.90 5.16
CA LEU A 136 -0.57 7.47 4.49
C LEU A 136 -1.87 6.88 5.02
N VAL A 137 -1.92 5.55 5.26
CA VAL A 137 -3.08 4.89 5.88
C VAL A 137 -3.35 5.47 7.26
N THR A 138 -2.31 5.65 8.07
CA THR A 138 -2.47 6.16 9.44
C THR A 138 -2.98 7.60 9.42
N VAL A 139 -2.40 8.46 8.57
CA VAL A 139 -2.86 9.85 8.39
C VAL A 139 -4.31 9.91 7.90
N TYR A 140 -4.69 9.06 6.95
CA TYR A 140 -6.05 8.95 6.44
C TYR A 140 -7.05 8.51 7.53
N MET A 141 -6.70 7.48 8.31
CA MET A 141 -7.54 7.00 9.41
C MET A 141 -7.70 8.07 10.50
N CYS A 142 -6.62 8.77 10.85
CA CYS A 142 -6.65 9.91 11.76
C CYS A 142 -7.60 11.02 11.26
N SER A 143 -7.50 11.38 9.98
CA SER A 143 -8.40 12.35 9.34
C SER A 143 -9.87 11.93 9.40
N MET A 144 -10.17 10.64 9.15
CA MET A 144 -11.53 10.10 9.25
C MET A 144 -12.07 10.19 10.67
N VAL A 145 -11.27 9.82 11.68
CA VAL A 145 -11.67 9.92 13.10
C VAL A 145 -11.95 11.37 13.48
N CYS A 146 -11.08 12.31 13.10
CA CYS A 146 -11.30 13.74 13.34
C CYS A 146 -12.59 14.24 12.70
N GLY A 147 -12.86 13.88 11.43
CA GLY A 147 -14.11 14.23 10.75
C GLY A 147 -15.34 13.61 11.41
N PHE A 148 -15.25 12.38 11.89
CA PHE A 148 -16.34 11.72 12.59
C PHE A 148 -16.65 12.38 13.94
N ILE A 149 -15.62 12.62 14.76
CA ILE A 149 -15.76 13.34 16.04
C ILE A 149 -16.33 14.74 15.80
N TYR A 150 -15.85 15.44 14.77
CA TYR A 150 -16.38 16.74 14.39
C TYR A 150 -17.89 16.69 14.20
N ARG A 151 -18.35 15.74 13.38
CA ARG A 151 -19.76 15.58 13.07
C ARG A 151 -20.57 15.22 14.31
N LEU A 152 -20.08 14.31 15.15
CA LEU A 152 -20.75 13.90 16.38
C LEU A 152 -20.92 15.08 17.35
N VAL A 153 -19.84 15.84 17.59
CA VAL A 153 -19.86 16.98 18.51
C VAL A 153 -20.75 18.11 17.98
N SER A 154 -20.80 18.31 16.66
CA SER A 154 -21.71 19.30 16.05
C SER A 154 -23.20 19.00 16.29
N LEU A 155 -23.56 17.75 16.56
CA LEU A 155 -24.93 17.33 16.84
C LEU A 155 -25.31 17.45 18.33
N LEU A 156 -24.32 17.50 19.22
CA LEU A 156 -24.52 17.48 20.68
C LEU A 156 -24.49 18.87 21.34
N ASP A 157 -24.32 19.94 20.56
CA ASP A 157 -24.27 21.36 20.98
C ASP A 157 -23.51 21.61 22.31
N THR A 158 -22.33 20.99 22.45
CA THR A 158 -21.62 20.92 23.73
C THR A 158 -20.47 21.94 23.80
N PHE A 159 -20.02 22.27 25.01
CA PHE A 159 -18.74 22.98 25.24
C PHE A 159 -17.56 22.43 24.42
N TRP A 160 -17.52 21.10 24.21
CA TRP A 160 -16.53 20.41 23.39
C TRP A 160 -16.48 20.89 21.93
N TYR A 161 -17.59 21.37 21.37
CA TYR A 161 -17.61 21.98 20.04
C TYR A 161 -16.75 23.25 20.00
N ARG A 162 -16.93 24.14 20.99
CA ARG A 162 -16.16 25.38 21.11
C ARG A 162 -14.67 25.10 21.36
N LEU A 163 -14.35 24.06 22.14
CA LEU A 163 -12.96 23.68 22.38
C LEU A 163 -12.29 23.10 21.13
N MET A 164 -12.96 22.22 20.41
CA MET A 164 -12.44 21.60 19.18
C MET A 164 -12.37 22.59 18.00
N MET A 165 -13.23 23.60 17.97
CA MET A 165 -13.17 24.72 17.02
C MET A 165 -12.21 25.84 17.43
N SER A 166 -11.59 25.75 18.61
CA SER A 166 -10.57 26.70 19.04
C SER A 166 -9.20 26.33 18.44
N TRP A 167 -8.24 27.25 18.58
CA TRP A 167 -6.83 27.01 18.24
C TRP A 167 -6.23 25.77 18.92
N ILE A 168 -6.78 25.36 20.07
CA ILE A 168 -6.37 24.14 20.78
C ILE A 168 -6.77 22.89 19.98
N GLY A 169 -7.97 22.86 19.39
CA GLY A 169 -8.41 21.75 18.54
C GLY A 169 -7.64 21.67 17.22
N PHE A 170 -7.30 22.82 16.62
CA PHE A 170 -6.40 22.87 15.46
C PHE A 170 -4.99 22.37 15.81
N GLY A 171 -4.44 22.79 16.95
CA GLY A 171 -3.14 22.30 17.45
C GLY A 171 -3.16 20.78 17.67
N PHE A 172 -4.22 20.24 18.27
CA PHE A 172 -4.40 18.80 18.43
C PHE A 172 -4.45 18.07 17.09
N PHE A 173 -5.19 18.60 16.12
CA PHE A 173 -5.26 18.06 14.76
C PHE A 173 -3.87 17.99 14.12
N VAL A 174 -3.10 19.09 14.19
CA VAL A 174 -1.73 19.15 13.65
C VAL A 174 -0.80 18.16 14.34
N ILE A 175 -0.81 18.10 15.67
CA ILE A 175 0.03 17.17 16.44
C ILE A 175 -0.34 15.71 16.10
N PHE A 176 -1.63 15.41 16.02
CA PHE A 176 -2.13 14.06 15.73
C PHE A 176 -1.77 13.60 14.32
N HIS A 177 -1.62 14.52 13.36
CA HIS A 177 -1.15 14.22 12.00
C HIS A 177 0.38 14.22 11.89
N ALA A 178 1.07 15.08 12.64
CA ALA A 178 2.53 15.19 12.61
C ALA A 178 3.22 14.03 13.36
N ALA A 179 2.66 13.56 14.47
CA ALA A 179 3.28 12.51 15.29
C ALA A 179 3.49 11.19 14.53
N PRO A 180 2.51 10.64 13.77
CA PRO A 180 2.72 9.44 12.96
C PRO A 180 3.78 9.64 11.87
N VAL A 181 3.80 10.82 11.25
CA VAL A 181 4.78 11.16 10.19
C VAL A 181 6.20 11.18 10.75
N ILE A 182 6.39 11.83 11.90
CA ILE A 182 7.70 11.91 12.57
C ILE A 182 8.14 10.52 13.07
N LEU A 183 7.23 9.75 13.69
CA LEU A 183 7.55 8.42 14.19
C LEU A 183 7.95 7.47 13.05
N LEU A 184 7.16 7.40 11.98
CA LEU A 184 7.45 6.50 10.86
C LEU A 184 8.67 6.97 10.04
N GLY A 185 8.86 8.28 9.89
CA GLY A 185 10.05 8.84 9.24
C GLY A 185 11.35 8.59 10.02
N THR A 186 11.30 8.65 11.35
CA THR A 186 12.46 8.30 12.18
C THR A 186 12.74 6.80 12.15
N MET A 187 11.72 5.95 12.18
CA MET A 187 11.89 4.49 12.00
C MET A 187 12.54 4.15 10.66
N MET A 188 12.13 4.82 9.57
CA MET A 188 12.75 4.67 8.25
C MET A 188 14.24 5.06 8.24
N SER A 189 14.58 6.15 8.92
CA SER A 189 15.97 6.61 9.00
C SER A 189 16.85 5.62 9.77
N LEU A 190 16.29 5.01 10.83
CA LEU A 190 16.97 3.97 11.61
C LEU A 190 17.17 2.68 10.80
N CYS A 191 16.15 2.23 10.07
CA CYS A 191 16.26 1.04 9.21
C CYS A 191 17.26 1.24 8.06
N TYR A 192 17.38 2.46 7.53
CA TYR A 192 18.35 2.78 6.48
C TYR A 192 19.79 2.68 6.99
N VAL A 193 20.09 3.27 8.16
CA VAL A 193 21.44 3.24 8.77
C VAL A 193 21.90 1.80 9.05
N ASP A 194 21.00 0.93 9.48
CA ASP A 194 21.33 -0.47 9.75
C ASP A 194 21.63 -1.27 8.47
N SER A 195 20.89 -0.99 7.38
CA SER A 195 21.14 -1.62 6.07
C SER A 195 22.53 -1.29 5.51
N ASP A 196 22.93 -0.01 5.57
CA ASP A 196 24.26 0.44 5.13
C ASP A 196 25.37 -0.14 6.01
N TYR A 197 25.14 -0.26 7.33
CA TYR A 197 26.09 -0.88 8.25
C TYR A 197 26.31 -2.37 7.92
N ILE A 198 25.24 -3.13 7.68
CA ILE A 198 25.32 -4.54 7.30
C ILE A 198 26.06 -4.70 5.96
N ARG A 199 25.75 -3.87 4.96
CA ARG A 199 26.39 -3.92 3.65
C ARG A 199 27.89 -3.58 3.72
N ALA A 200 28.25 -2.56 4.50
CA ALA A 200 29.64 -2.19 4.73
C ALA A 200 30.45 -3.28 5.47
N LYS A 201 29.80 -4.06 6.33
CA LYS A 201 30.41 -5.20 7.01
C LYS A 201 30.58 -6.41 6.09
N ALA A 202 29.63 -6.66 5.19
CA ALA A 202 29.68 -7.76 4.23
C ALA A 202 30.79 -7.57 3.17
N LEU A 203 31.08 -6.32 2.76
CA LEU A 203 32.14 -6.00 1.78
C LEU A 203 33.57 -6.07 2.34
N LYS A 204 33.72 -6.24 3.67
CA LYS A 204 35.03 -6.36 4.35
C LYS A 204 35.44 -7.82 4.61
N VAL A 205 34.64 -8.78 4.17
CA VAL A 205 34.89 -10.23 4.23
C VAL A 205 35.22 -10.73 2.83
#